data_AF-A0A7D7Z774-F1
#
_entry.id   AF-A0A7D7Z774-F1
#
_cell.length_a   1.000
_cell.length_b   1.000
_cell.length_c   1.000
_cell.angle_alpha   90.00
_cell.angle_beta   90.00
_cell.angle_gamma   90.00
#
_symmetry.space_group_name_H-M   'P 1'
#
loop_
_entity.id
_entity.type
_entity.pdbx_description
1 polymer ?
#
loop_
_entity_poly.entity_id
_entity_poly.type
_entity_poly.pdbx_seq_one_letter_code
_entity_poly.pdbx_strand_id
1 'polypeptide(L)'
;MNSYINQFHQKFWTDIISEWEKMQYIENDDKYYEQMDLFYQKYESRFVSSYASTNVDEDIAESWTAFVLLEKPQDIRRMSDEKIVFFMTIRN
;
A
#
# COMPACT_ATOMS: atom_id res chain seq x y z
N MET A 1 -3.64 -4.41 -19.36
CA MET A 1 -3.76 -5.57 -18.45
C MET A 1 -4.78 -5.23 -17.39
N ASN A 2 -5.85 -6.02 -17.25
CA ASN A 2 -7.03 -5.67 -16.41
C ASN A 2 -7.02 -6.34 -15.02
N SER A 3 -5.90 -6.93 -14.58
CA SER A 3 -5.83 -7.56 -13.26
C SER A 3 -6.03 -6.53 -12.13
N TYR A 4 -6.60 -6.97 -11.01
CA TYR A 4 -6.83 -6.08 -9.86
C TYR A 4 -5.52 -5.53 -9.28
N ILE A 5 -4.45 -6.33 -9.25
CA ILE A 5 -3.12 -5.84 -8.86
C ILE A 5 -2.63 -4.70 -9.76
N ASN A 6 -2.83 -4.80 -11.09
CA ASN A 6 -2.43 -3.71 -11.98
C ASN A 6 -3.29 -2.47 -11.74
N GLN A 7 -4.60 -2.61 -11.58
CA GLN A 7 -5.48 -1.47 -11.27
C GLN A 7 -5.10 -0.80 -9.93
N PHE A 8 -4.78 -1.60 -8.92
CA PHE A 8 -4.35 -1.15 -7.61
C PHE A 8 -3.01 -0.40 -7.68
N HIS A 9 -2.02 -0.98 -8.36
CA HIS A 9 -0.73 -0.34 -8.62
C HIS A 9 -0.89 1.01 -9.34
N GLN A 10 -1.65 1.04 -10.44
CA GLN A 10 -1.88 2.26 -11.22
C GLN A 10 -2.51 3.37 -10.38
N LYS A 11 -3.45 3.01 -9.50
CA LYS A 11 -4.18 3.97 -8.67
C LYS A 11 -3.39 4.48 -7.46
N PHE A 12 -2.59 3.63 -6.82
CA PHE A 12 -2.06 3.92 -5.48
C PHE A 12 -0.53 3.95 -5.36
N TRP A 13 0.21 3.47 -6.35
CA TRP A 13 1.67 3.29 -6.24
C TRP A 13 2.50 4.11 -7.23
N THR A 14 1.93 4.56 -8.35
CA THR A 14 2.70 5.14 -9.47
C THR A 14 3.50 6.39 -9.08
N ASP A 15 3.08 7.14 -8.07
CA ASP A 15 3.78 8.33 -7.58
C ASP A 15 4.89 8.02 -6.56
N ILE A 16 4.90 6.82 -5.95
CA ILE A 16 5.87 6.41 -4.92
C ILE A 16 6.81 5.27 -5.35
N ILE A 17 6.48 4.58 -6.46
CA ILE A 17 7.21 3.39 -6.92
C ILE A 17 8.71 3.65 -7.12
N SER A 18 9.08 4.77 -7.74
CA SER A 18 10.48 5.13 -8.00
C SER A 18 11.29 5.39 -6.72
N GLU A 19 10.64 5.80 -5.63
CA GLU A 19 11.29 5.95 -4.32
C GLU A 19 11.44 4.60 -3.64
N TRP A 20 10.38 3.78 -3.68
CA TRP A 20 10.40 2.42 -3.17
C TRP A 20 11.45 1.53 -3.84
N GLU A 21 11.55 1.58 -5.17
CA GLU A 21 12.51 0.79 -5.96
C GLU A 21 13.96 1.11 -5.58
N LYS A 22 14.29 2.38 -5.31
CA LYS A 22 15.66 2.77 -4.91
C LYS A 22 16.10 2.07 -3.63
N MET A 23 15.18 1.86 -2.69
CA MET A 23 15.50 1.19 -1.43
C MET A 23 15.84 -0.29 -1.65
N GLN A 24 15.27 -0.94 -2.68
CA GLN A 24 15.52 -2.36 -2.97
C GLN A 24 16.96 -2.63 -3.43
N TYR A 25 17.72 -1.60 -3.80
CA TYR A 25 19.12 -1.69 -4.19
C TYR A 25 20.09 -1.41 -3.03
N ILE A 26 19.60 -1.22 -1.80
CA ILE A 26 20.44 -1.03 -0.63
C ILE A 26 20.95 -2.39 -0.15
N GLU A 27 22.26 -2.64 -0.31
CA GLU A 27 22.88 -3.92 0.08
C GLU A 27 23.13 -4.06 1.60
N ASN A 28 23.15 -2.95 2.33
CA ASN A 28 23.37 -2.96 3.76
C ASN A 28 22.04 -3.07 4.50
N ASP A 29 21.83 -4.18 5.20
CA ASP A 29 20.57 -4.49 5.89
C ASP A 29 20.12 -3.38 6.86
N ASP A 30 21.01 -2.87 7.72
CA ASP A 30 20.66 -1.82 8.68
C ASP A 30 20.13 -0.56 7.98
N LYS A 31 20.81 -0.13 6.91
CA LYS A 31 20.37 1.00 6.08
C LYS A 31 19.08 0.69 5.31
N TYR A 32 18.91 -0.54 4.84
CA TYR A 32 17.69 -0.96 4.14
C TYR A 32 16.48 -0.82 5.07
N TYR A 33 16.56 -1.37 6.28
CA TYR A 33 15.48 -1.29 7.26
C TYR A 33 15.23 0.15 7.72
N GLU A 34 16.30 0.95 7.95
CA GLU A 34 16.15 2.38 8.27
C GLU A 34 15.40 3.14 7.15
N GLN A 35 15.73 2.91 5.88
CA GLN A 35 15.04 3.57 4.77
C GLN A 35 13.59 3.09 4.62
N MET A 36 13.31 1.80 4.82
CA MET A 36 11.95 1.27 4.80
C MET A 36 11.09 1.87 5.93
N ASP A 37 11.64 2.05 7.13
CA ASP A 37 10.94 2.70 8.24
C ASP A 37 10.65 4.18 7.93
N LEU A 38 11.62 4.90 7.36
CA LEU A 38 11.43 6.30 6.94
C LEU A 38 10.40 6.43 5.82
N PHE A 39 10.39 5.49 4.86
CA PHE A 39 9.38 5.44 3.80
C PHE A 39 7.98 5.22 4.37
N TYR A 40 7.82 4.26 5.28
CA TYR A 40 6.55 4.04 5.96
C TYR A 40 6.10 5.30 6.72
N GLN A 41 6.98 5.91 7.52
CA GLN A 41 6.65 7.13 8.27
C GLN A 41 6.21 8.27 7.36
N LYS A 42 6.91 8.47 6.23
CA LYS A 42 6.57 9.50 5.23
C LYS A 42 5.21 9.27 4.59
N TYR A 43 4.83 8.02 4.37
CA TYR A 43 3.63 7.61 3.64
C TYR A 43 2.61 6.87 4.52
N GLU A 44 2.64 7.10 5.84
CA GLU A 44 1.87 6.32 6.83
C GLU A 44 0.38 6.28 6.51
N SER A 45 -0.20 7.42 6.12
CA SER A 45 -1.62 7.53 5.76
C SER A 45 -2.02 6.76 4.49
N ARG A 46 -1.05 6.22 3.74
CA ARG A 46 -1.29 5.38 2.57
C ARG A 46 -1.49 3.92 2.92
N PHE A 47 -0.93 3.43 4.03
CA PHE A 47 -0.85 2.00 4.31
C PHE A 47 -1.71 1.62 5.51
N VAL A 48 -2.36 0.46 5.44
CA VAL A 48 -3.16 -0.06 6.56
C VAL A 48 -2.30 -0.60 7.71
N SER A 49 -1.03 -0.91 7.42
CA SER A 49 0.00 -1.36 8.37
C SER A 49 1.38 -0.96 7.85
N SER A 50 2.44 -1.04 8.67
CA SER A 50 3.81 -0.91 8.17
C SER A 50 4.18 -2.04 7.22
N TYR A 51 3.63 -3.24 7.41
CA TYR A 51 3.86 -4.39 6.55
C TYR A 51 3.32 -4.18 5.14
N ALA A 52 2.17 -3.51 5.01
CA ALA A 52 1.60 -3.10 3.72
C ALA A 52 2.52 -2.15 2.92
N SER A 53 3.51 -1.50 3.54
CA SER A 53 4.46 -0.63 2.83
C SER A 53 5.64 -1.39 2.18
N THR A 54 5.79 -2.68 2.47
CA THR A 54 6.95 -3.46 2.05
C THR A 54 6.99 -3.69 0.54
N ASN A 55 5.84 -3.88 -0.11
CA ASN A 55 5.68 -3.89 -1.57
C ASN A 55 4.18 -3.79 -1.95
N VAL A 56 3.88 -3.65 -3.24
CA VAL A 56 2.51 -3.52 -3.75
C VAL A 56 1.66 -4.78 -3.55
N ASP A 57 2.29 -5.96 -3.49
CA ASP A 57 1.60 -7.24 -3.29
C ASP A 57 1.12 -7.37 -1.84
N GLU A 58 1.92 -6.95 -0.86
CA GLU A 58 1.51 -6.89 0.54
C GLU A 58 0.47 -5.80 0.79
N ASP A 59 0.60 -4.64 0.14
CA ASP A 59 -0.36 -3.56 0.27
C ASP A 59 -1.77 -3.97 -0.18
N ILE A 60 -1.87 -4.67 -1.32
CA ILE A 60 -3.17 -5.16 -1.80
C ILE A 60 -3.70 -6.28 -0.89
N ALA A 61 -2.84 -7.16 -0.35
CA ALA A 61 -3.22 -8.26 0.51
C ALA A 61 -3.73 -7.80 1.88
N GLU A 62 -3.01 -6.86 2.52
CA GLU A 62 -3.40 -6.26 3.79
C GLU A 62 -4.66 -5.40 3.64
N SER A 63 -4.77 -4.64 2.54
CA SER A 63 -5.98 -3.85 2.25
C SER A 63 -7.20 -4.75 2.00
N TRP A 64 -7.02 -5.89 1.33
CA TRP A 64 -8.07 -6.89 1.17
C TRP A 64 -8.47 -7.51 2.51
N THR A 65 -7.50 -7.84 3.34
CA THR A 65 -7.73 -8.38 4.68
C THR A 65 -8.55 -7.41 5.54
N ALA A 66 -8.19 -6.11 5.51
CA ALA A 66 -8.95 -5.06 6.17
C ALA A 66 -10.39 -4.96 5.61
N PHE A 67 -10.57 -5.06 4.29
CA PHE A 67 -11.89 -5.06 3.67
C PHE A 67 -12.77 -6.24 4.11
N VAL A 68 -12.19 -7.44 4.29
CA VAL A 68 -12.94 -8.63 4.70
C VAL A 68 -13.26 -8.62 6.20
N LEU A 69 -12.34 -8.14 7.03
CA LEU A 69 -12.41 -8.30 8.48
C LEU A 69 -12.96 -7.09 9.23
N LEU A 70 -12.81 -5.87 8.70
CA LEU A 70 -13.15 -4.64 9.40
C LEU A 70 -14.46 -4.05 8.88
N GLU A 71 -15.09 -3.21 9.70
CA GLU A 71 -16.22 -2.41 9.25
C GLU A 71 -15.78 -1.42 8.17
N LYS A 72 -16.70 -1.12 7.25
CA LYS A 72 -16.48 -0.11 6.23
C LYS A 72 -16.10 1.23 6.89
N PRO A 73 -15.00 1.87 6.47
CA PRO A 73 -14.67 3.22 6.92
C PRO A 73 -15.84 4.17 6.63
N GLN A 74 -16.32 4.87 7.67
CA GLN A 74 -17.44 5.82 7.55
C GLN A 74 -17.00 7.12 6.88
N ASP A 75 -15.79 7.56 7.18
CA ASP A 75 -15.16 8.73 6.58
C ASP A 75 -13.87 8.32 5.87
N ILE A 76 -13.79 8.55 4.56
CA ILE A 76 -12.59 8.30 3.76
C ILE A 76 -11.66 9.50 3.90
N ARG A 77 -10.69 9.42 4.82
CA ARG A 77 -9.75 10.53 5.11
C ARG A 77 -8.31 10.18 4.81
N ARG A 78 -7.99 8.89 4.77
CA ARG A 78 -6.67 8.35 4.47
C ARG A 78 -6.72 7.55 3.18
N MET A 79 -5.61 7.51 2.45
CA MET A 79 -5.51 6.67 1.25
C MET A 79 -5.62 5.18 1.60
N SER A 80 -5.25 4.77 2.82
CA SER A 80 -5.57 3.44 3.35
C SER A 80 -7.07 3.13 3.33
N ASP A 81 -7.93 4.11 3.62
CA ASP A 81 -9.39 3.95 3.59
C ASP A 81 -9.88 3.78 2.14
N GLU A 82 -9.30 4.55 1.20
CA GLU A 82 -9.61 4.42 -0.23
C GLU A 82 -9.24 3.04 -0.79
N LYS A 83 -8.14 2.45 -0.30
CA LYS A 83 -7.71 1.09 -0.67
C LYS A 83 -8.65 0.02 -0.13
N ILE A 84 -9.22 0.20 1.05
CA ILE A 84 -10.27 -0.70 1.58
C ILE A 84 -11.53 -0.59 0.72
N VAL A 85 -11.96 0.63 0.38
CA VAL A 85 -13.17 0.86 -0.43
C VAL A 85 -12.98 0.49 -1.90
N PHE A 86 -11.74 0.45 -2.41
CA PHE A 86 -11.43 -0.03 -3.77
C PHE A 86 -12.13 -1.36 -4.05
N PHE A 87 -12.07 -2.32 -3.14
CA PHE A 87 -12.68 -3.65 -3.27
C PHE A 87 -14.21 -3.67 -3.28
N MET A 88 -14.87 -2.60 -2.81
CA MET A 88 -16.34 -2.46 -2.91
C MET A 88 -16.79 -2.13 -4.33
N THR A 89 -15.93 -1.48 -5.11
CA THR A 89 -16.28 -0.94 -6.43
C THR A 89 -16.02 -1.91 -7.59
N ILE A 90 -15.33 -3.02 -7.32
CA ILE A 90 -14.87 -3.97 -8.35
C ILE A 90 -15.86 -5.12 -8.64
N ARG A 91 -17.08 -5.05 -8.08
CA ARG A 91 -18.15 -6.06 -8.28
C ARG A 91 -19.08 -5.80 -9.48
N ASN A 92 -18.65 -5.02 -10.47
CA ASN A 92 -19.47 -4.74 -11.67
C ASN A 92 -18.93 -5.48 -12.91
#